data_AF-A0A9J6P9G3-F1
#
_entry.id   AF-A0A9J6P9G3-F1
#
_cell.length_a   1.000
_cell.length_b   1.000
_cell.length_c   1.000
_cell.angle_alpha   90.00
_cell.angle_beta   90.00
_cell.angle_gamma   90.00
#
_symmetry.space_group_name_H-M   'P 1'
#
loop_
_entity.id
_entity.type
_entity.pdbx_description
1 polymer ?
#
loop_
_entity_poly.entity_id
_entity_poly.type
_entity_poly.pdbx_seq_one_letter_code
_entity_poly.pdbx_strand_id
1 'polypeptide(L)'
;MSIFILYNIGKESLLGYSIIISMAVVLSTIGDMLIFHVFKFKKSTMYGVYCVVVSNFIFGYAFLSLFNVTGKDMIIIAIVSIIGFIILYVIKKIVLRKVYAWVLLYGEALIFMTTCAIFMVINVGVNGIVPFLGTILALLSGILVILRSFFNTRFRNMNIFVWGLYVVSLIALTYSPLIMIDI
;
A
#
# COMPACT_ATOMS: atom_id res chain seq x y z
N MET A 1 8.83 -5.38 20.89
CA MET A 1 7.72 -5.53 21.87
C MET A 1 6.36 -5.26 21.23
N SER A 2 6.20 -4.19 20.46
CA SER A 2 4.97 -3.88 19.69
C SER A 2 4.63 -4.87 18.56
N ILE A 3 5.62 -5.53 17.96
CA ILE A 3 5.41 -6.55 16.91
C ILE A 3 4.91 -7.89 17.48
N PHE A 4 5.17 -8.17 18.77
CA PHE A 4 4.83 -9.45 19.41
C PHE A 4 3.38 -9.48 19.94
N ILE A 5 2.79 -8.32 20.22
CA ILE A 5 1.41 -8.19 20.70
C ILE A 5 0.41 -8.42 19.57
N LEU A 6 0.80 -8.13 18.31
CA LEU A 6 -0.04 -8.32 17.13
C LEU A 6 -0.18 -9.78 16.68
N TYR A 7 0.67 -10.68 17.17
CA TYR A 7 0.71 -12.08 16.72
C TYR A 7 -0.32 -12.98 17.41
N ASN A 8 -0.92 -12.56 18.53
CA ASN A 8 -1.48 -13.50 19.50
C ASN A 8 -3.01 -13.61 19.54
N ILE A 9 -3.70 -13.22 18.47
CA ILE A 9 -5.13 -13.02 18.58
C ILE A 9 -5.89 -13.69 17.45
N GLY A 10 -6.54 -14.84 17.70
CA GLY A 10 -7.29 -15.62 16.71
C GLY A 10 -8.80 -15.33 16.61
N LYS A 11 -9.35 -14.40 17.40
CA LYS A 11 -10.73 -13.88 17.31
C LYS A 11 -10.82 -12.37 17.53
N GLU A 12 -9.92 -11.80 18.31
CA GLU A 12 -9.63 -10.36 18.32
C GLU A 12 -8.65 -9.95 17.16
N SER A 13 -8.28 -10.87 16.23
CA SER A 13 -7.52 -10.57 14.99
C SER A 13 -8.30 -9.65 14.07
N LEU A 14 -9.62 -9.84 13.98
CA LEU A 14 -10.48 -9.05 13.11
C LEU A 14 -10.68 -7.62 13.63
N LEU A 15 -10.79 -7.48 14.95
CA LEU A 15 -10.85 -6.17 15.60
C LEU A 15 -9.49 -5.47 15.52
N GLY A 16 -8.39 -6.19 15.76
CA GLY A 16 -7.02 -5.70 15.53
C GLY A 16 -6.79 -5.27 14.07
N TYR A 17 -7.15 -6.12 13.12
CA TYR A 17 -7.10 -5.84 11.68
C TYR A 17 -7.89 -4.58 11.32
N SER A 18 -9.14 -4.47 11.79
CA SER A 18 -9.99 -3.30 11.55
C SER A 18 -9.36 -2.00 12.07
N ILE A 19 -8.75 -2.04 13.26
CA ILE A 19 -8.06 -0.89 13.84
C ILE A 19 -6.83 -0.51 13.00
N ILE A 20 -6.02 -1.49 12.59
CA ILE A 20 -4.80 -1.23 11.80
C ILE A 20 -5.15 -0.69 10.41
N ILE A 21 -6.16 -1.25 9.74
CA ILE A 21 -6.70 -0.75 8.48
C ILE A 21 -7.20 0.68 8.64
N SER A 22 -7.99 0.95 9.69
CA SER A 22 -8.50 2.30 9.96
C SER A 22 -7.36 3.31 10.19
N MET A 23 -6.33 2.92 10.93
CA MET A 23 -5.14 3.73 11.14
C MET A 23 -4.39 4.00 9.84
N ALA A 24 -4.24 3.00 8.97
CA ALA A 24 -3.63 3.15 7.65
C ALA A 24 -4.43 4.12 6.76
N VAL A 25 -5.76 4.00 6.72
CA VAL A 25 -6.64 4.89 5.96
C VAL A 25 -6.55 6.33 6.46
N VAL A 26 -6.60 6.55 7.77
CA VAL A 26 -6.44 7.88 8.38
C VAL A 26 -5.07 8.47 8.02
N LEU A 27 -4.00 7.69 8.15
CA LEU A 27 -2.65 8.15 7.82
C LEU A 27 -2.50 8.46 6.33
N SER A 28 -3.08 7.65 5.44
CA SER A 28 -3.12 7.91 4.00
C SER A 28 -3.87 9.21 3.69
N THR A 29 -5.01 9.42 4.34
CA THR A 29 -5.85 10.61 4.16
C THR A 29 -5.14 11.89 4.64
N ILE A 30 -4.46 11.83 5.79
CA ILE A 30 -3.60 12.93 6.27
C ILE A 30 -2.48 13.19 5.25
N GLY A 31 -1.88 12.13 4.71
CA GLY A 31 -0.88 12.21 3.67
C GLY A 31 -1.38 12.96 2.43
N ASP A 32 -2.57 12.60 1.94
CA ASP A 32 -3.22 13.26 0.81
C ASP A 32 -3.49 14.75 1.10
N MET A 33 -4.05 15.07 2.28
CA MET A 33 -4.29 16.47 2.68
C MET A 33 -3.01 17.32 2.71
N LEU A 34 -1.88 16.72 3.11
CA LEU A 34 -0.57 17.39 3.11
C LEU A 34 0.02 17.55 1.70
N ILE A 35 -0.19 16.57 0.81
CA ILE A 35 0.23 16.63 -0.60
C ILE A 35 -0.56 17.70 -1.37
N PHE A 36 -1.87 17.79 -1.14
CA PHE A 36 -2.75 18.77 -1.78
C PHE A 36 -2.67 20.18 -1.19
N HIS A 37 -1.74 20.42 -0.26
CA HIS A 37 -1.59 21.70 0.43
C HIS A 37 -2.87 22.19 1.13
N VAL A 38 -3.76 21.28 1.53
CA VAL A 38 -4.88 21.61 2.41
C VAL A 38 -4.34 22.18 3.73
N PHE A 39 -3.22 21.61 4.21
CA PHE A 39 -2.43 22.16 5.30
C PHE A 39 -1.15 22.85 4.78
N LYS A 40 -1.01 24.14 5.06
CA LYS A 40 0.15 24.95 4.63
C LYS A 40 1.32 24.84 5.60
N PHE A 41 2.08 23.75 5.51
CA PHE A 41 3.35 23.57 6.22
C PHE A 41 4.56 23.70 5.28
N LYS A 42 5.71 24.17 5.81
CA LYS A 42 6.99 24.07 5.07
C LYS A 42 7.28 22.59 4.79
N LYS A 43 7.54 22.24 3.53
CA LYS A 43 7.75 20.85 3.04
C LYS A 43 6.54 19.92 3.21
N SER A 44 5.30 20.43 3.25
CA SER A 44 4.08 19.62 3.44
C SER A 44 4.00 18.42 2.48
N THR A 45 4.40 18.60 1.22
CA THR A 45 4.40 17.52 0.21
C THR A 45 5.31 16.35 0.59
N MET A 46 6.49 16.60 1.17
CA MET A 46 7.38 15.49 1.60
C MET A 46 6.80 14.74 2.80
N TYR A 47 6.25 15.45 3.78
CA TYR A 47 5.58 14.81 4.91
C TYR A 47 4.35 14.02 4.47
N GLY A 48 3.59 14.54 3.52
CA GLY A 48 2.45 13.84 2.95
C GLY A 48 2.84 12.55 2.23
N VAL A 49 3.88 12.59 1.39
CA VAL A 49 4.43 11.37 0.75
C VAL A 49 4.89 10.37 1.81
N TYR A 50 5.54 10.81 2.88
CA TYR A 50 5.95 9.92 3.97
C TYR A 50 4.76 9.24 4.65
N CYS A 51 3.69 9.99 4.96
CA CYS A 51 2.46 9.42 5.52
C CYS A 51 1.86 8.34 4.61
N VAL A 52 1.81 8.59 3.30
CA VAL A 52 1.29 7.61 2.32
C VAL A 52 2.22 6.39 2.19
N VAL A 53 3.54 6.55 2.30
CA VAL A 53 4.48 5.41 2.32
C VAL A 53 4.23 4.54 3.56
N VAL A 54 4.14 5.16 4.73
CA VAL A 54 3.92 4.45 5.99
C VAL A 54 2.54 3.78 6.01
N SER A 55 1.50 4.40 5.45
CA SER A 55 0.17 3.76 5.37
C SER A 55 0.21 2.46 4.56
N ASN A 56 0.91 2.42 3.42
CA ASN A 56 1.07 1.20 2.62
C ASN A 56 1.81 0.08 3.37
N PHE A 57 2.82 0.40 4.17
CA PHE A 57 3.44 -0.59 5.06
C PHE A 57 2.46 -1.10 6.11
N ILE A 58 1.70 -0.20 6.75
CA ILE A 58 0.69 -0.57 7.74
C ILE A 58 -0.39 -1.47 7.12
N PHE A 59 -0.85 -1.19 5.90
CA PHE A 59 -1.74 -2.08 5.14
C PHE A 59 -1.14 -3.48 4.95
N GLY A 60 0.12 -3.56 4.49
CA GLY A 60 0.81 -4.84 4.35
C GLY A 60 0.87 -5.64 5.65
N TYR A 61 1.23 -4.98 6.76
CA TYR A 61 1.22 -5.61 8.09
C TYR A 61 -0.17 -6.03 8.57
N ALA A 62 -1.21 -5.26 8.24
CA ALA A 62 -2.59 -5.63 8.53
C ALA A 62 -2.93 -6.97 7.86
N PHE A 63 -2.58 -7.15 6.59
CA PHE A 63 -2.85 -8.41 5.89
C PHE A 63 -2.12 -9.60 6.51
N LEU A 64 -0.88 -9.40 6.95
CA LEU A 64 -0.10 -10.43 7.64
C LEU A 64 -0.72 -10.84 8.99
N SER A 65 -1.46 -9.95 9.65
CA SER A 65 -2.12 -10.27 10.93
C SER A 65 -3.30 -11.25 10.81
N LEU A 66 -3.79 -11.49 9.58
CA LEU A 66 -4.95 -12.34 9.34
C LEU A 66 -4.62 -13.82 9.15
N PHE A 67 -3.34 -14.19 9.05
CA PHE A 67 -2.91 -15.57 8.91
C PHE A 67 -1.66 -15.84 9.71
N ASN A 68 -1.45 -17.10 10.09
CA ASN A 68 -0.23 -17.51 10.79
C ASN A 68 0.94 -17.46 9.81
N VAL A 69 1.63 -16.33 9.78
CA VAL A 69 2.84 -16.15 8.98
C VAL A 69 3.91 -17.10 9.50
N THR A 70 4.34 -18.05 8.66
CA THR A 70 5.46 -18.92 9.00
C THR A 70 6.78 -18.20 8.72
N GLY A 71 7.87 -18.66 9.33
CA GLY A 71 9.21 -18.12 9.04
C GLY A 71 9.59 -18.20 7.55
N LYS A 72 9.02 -19.16 6.80
CA LYS A 72 9.22 -19.29 5.35
C LYS A 72 8.50 -18.18 4.57
N ASP A 73 7.29 -17.80 4.98
CA ASP A 73 6.52 -16.74 4.32
C ASP A 73 7.22 -15.39 4.48
N MET A 74 7.77 -15.10 5.67
CA MET A 74 8.57 -13.89 5.92
C MET A 74 9.82 -13.82 5.05
N ILE A 75 10.49 -14.96 4.80
CA ILE A 75 11.65 -15.02 3.91
C ILE A 75 11.23 -14.70 2.47
N ILE A 76 10.11 -15.25 1.99
CA ILE A 76 9.64 -14.98 0.62
C ILE A 76 9.25 -13.50 0.48
N ILE A 77 8.50 -12.94 1.44
CA ILE A 77 8.13 -11.52 1.44
C ILE A 77 9.38 -10.65 1.42
N ALA A 78 10.39 -10.95 2.24
CA ALA A 78 11.64 -10.21 2.27
C ALA A 78 12.40 -10.30 0.92
N ILE A 79 12.47 -11.49 0.30
CA ILE A 79 13.10 -11.66 -1.01
C ILE A 79 12.37 -10.85 -2.07
N VAL A 80 11.04 -10.88 -2.12
CA VAL A 80 10.24 -10.12 -3.09
C VAL A 80 10.43 -8.61 -2.89
N SER A 81 10.44 -8.14 -1.64
CA SER A 81 10.72 -6.73 -1.33
C SER A 81 12.14 -6.32 -1.76
N ILE A 82 13.15 -7.15 -1.51
CA ILE A 82 14.53 -6.88 -1.94
C ILE A 82 14.63 -6.83 -3.47
N ILE A 83 14.05 -7.81 -4.17
CA ILE A 83 14.03 -7.85 -5.63
C ILE A 83 13.30 -6.62 -6.19
N GLY A 84 12.13 -6.28 -5.62
CA GLY A 84 11.36 -5.09 -5.98
C GLY A 84 12.18 -3.80 -5.80
N PHE A 85 12.89 -3.66 -4.68
CA PHE A 85 13.77 -2.54 -4.42
C PHE A 85 14.92 -2.45 -5.44
N ILE A 86 15.55 -3.58 -5.77
CA ILE A 86 16.62 -3.63 -6.77
C ILE A 86 16.09 -3.20 -8.15
N ILE A 87 14.93 -3.71 -8.58
CA ILE A 87 14.30 -3.35 -9.86
C ILE A 87 14.01 -1.84 -9.89
N LEU A 88 13.35 -1.32 -8.85
CA LEU A 88 13.04 0.10 -8.75
C LEU A 88 14.31 0.97 -8.75
N TYR A 89 15.35 0.55 -8.04
CA TYR A 89 16.64 1.23 -8.00
C TYR A 89 17.33 1.26 -9.38
N VAL A 90 17.31 0.14 -10.10
CA VAL A 90 17.84 0.04 -11.47
C VAL A 90 17.05 0.95 -12.42
N ILE A 91 15.71 0.95 -12.34
CA ILE A 91 14.85 1.84 -13.14
C ILE A 91 15.17 3.31 -12.84
N LYS A 92 15.37 3.67 -11.56
CA LYS A 92 15.83 5.02 -11.18
C LYS A 92 17.15 5.37 -11.85
N LYS A 93 18.13 4.48 -11.77
CA LYS A 93 19.49 4.73 -12.27
C LYS A 93 19.52 4.87 -13.80
N ILE A 94 18.76 4.06 -14.52
CA ILE A 94 18.77 4.02 -15.98
C ILE A 94 17.85 5.09 -16.58
N VAL A 95 16.60 5.16 -16.12
CA VAL A 95 15.53 5.86 -16.85
C VAL A 95 15.08 7.15 -16.14
N LEU A 96 15.22 7.21 -14.81
CA LEU A 96 14.58 8.20 -13.96
C LEU A 96 15.62 8.99 -13.13
N ARG A 97 16.67 9.52 -13.78
CA ARG A 97 17.78 10.25 -13.12
C ARG A 97 17.33 11.43 -12.24
N LYS A 98 16.14 11.99 -12.49
CA LYS A 98 15.54 13.10 -11.71
C LYS A 98 14.49 12.64 -10.70
N VAL A 99 14.26 11.33 -10.53
CA VAL A 99 13.24 10.84 -9.60
C VAL A 99 13.77 10.84 -8.18
N TYR A 100 13.00 11.51 -7.32
CA TYR A 100 13.27 11.64 -5.90
C TYR A 100 13.24 10.27 -5.20
N ALA A 101 14.13 10.08 -4.22
CA ALA A 101 14.20 8.84 -3.44
C ALA A 101 12.86 8.42 -2.81
N TRP A 102 11.99 9.39 -2.51
CA TRP A 102 10.64 9.14 -1.97
C TRP A 102 9.71 8.38 -2.92
N VAL A 103 9.88 8.51 -4.24
CA VAL A 103 9.08 7.76 -5.22
C VAL A 103 9.50 6.29 -5.24
N LEU A 104 10.79 6.00 -5.00
CA LEU A 104 11.26 4.62 -4.84
C LEU A 104 10.66 3.97 -3.60
N LEU A 105 10.69 4.69 -2.47
CA LEU A 105 10.09 4.22 -1.22
C LEU A 105 8.59 3.98 -1.36
N TYR A 106 7.88 4.85 -2.07
CA TYR A 106 6.47 4.65 -2.38
C TYR A 106 6.22 3.42 -3.25
N GLY A 107 7.02 3.22 -4.30
CA GLY A 107 6.93 2.02 -5.13
C GLY A 107 7.22 0.74 -4.35
N GLU A 108 8.22 0.76 -3.47
CA GLU A 108 8.58 -0.39 -2.63
C GLU A 108 7.48 -0.71 -1.61
N ALA A 109 6.90 0.31 -0.97
CA ALA A 109 5.77 0.13 -0.06
C ALA A 109 4.54 -0.47 -0.78
N LEU A 110 4.26 -0.05 -2.02
CA LEU A 110 3.21 -0.66 -2.84
C LEU A 110 3.51 -2.12 -3.16
N ILE A 111 4.74 -2.45 -3.58
CA ILE A 111 5.14 -3.83 -3.85
C ILE A 111 4.99 -4.69 -2.59
N PHE A 112 5.45 -4.19 -1.44
CA PHE A 112 5.31 -4.88 -0.16
C PHE A 112 3.83 -5.14 0.17
N MET A 113 2.99 -4.10 0.09
CA MET A 113 1.55 -4.20 0.35
C MET A 113 0.87 -5.22 -0.57
N THR A 114 1.13 -5.14 -1.89
CA THR A 114 0.57 -6.10 -2.87
C THR A 114 1.06 -7.52 -2.61
N THR A 115 2.33 -7.71 -2.25
CA THR A 115 2.88 -9.03 -1.93
C THR A 115 2.15 -9.63 -0.72
N CYS A 116 1.98 -8.84 0.35
CA CYS A 116 1.25 -9.29 1.53
C CYS A 116 -0.21 -9.63 1.20
N ALA A 117 -0.86 -8.88 0.31
CA ALA A 117 -2.22 -9.16 -0.13
C ALA A 117 -2.34 -10.45 -0.96
N ILE A 118 -1.34 -10.77 -1.80
CA ILE A 118 -1.28 -12.06 -2.52
C ILE A 118 -1.23 -13.21 -1.51
N PHE A 119 -0.34 -13.13 -0.52
CA PHE A 119 -0.22 -14.16 0.52
C PHE A 119 -1.50 -14.30 1.34
N MET A 120 -2.16 -13.20 1.66
CA MET A 120 -3.44 -13.21 2.34
C MET A 120 -4.53 -13.90 1.51
N VAL A 121 -4.62 -13.69 0.19
CA VAL A 121 -5.57 -14.43 -0.67
C VAL A 121 -5.26 -15.93 -0.68
N ILE A 122 -3.98 -16.30 -0.75
CA ILE A 122 -3.58 -17.71 -0.75
C ILE A 122 -3.99 -18.40 0.56
N ASN A 123 -3.86 -17.72 1.70
CA ASN A 123 -4.10 -18.30 3.02
C ASN A 123 -5.55 -18.17 3.52
N VAL A 124 -6.21 -17.06 3.22
CA VAL A 124 -7.57 -16.73 3.69
C VAL A 124 -8.63 -17.05 2.63
N GLY A 125 -8.22 -17.33 1.39
CA GLY A 125 -9.11 -17.71 0.29
C GLY A 125 -9.98 -16.57 -0.21
N VAL A 126 -11.27 -16.86 -0.44
CA VAL A 126 -12.25 -15.94 -1.05
C VAL A 126 -12.38 -14.63 -0.28
N ASN A 127 -12.25 -14.68 1.05
CA ASN A 127 -12.40 -13.50 1.91
C ASN A 127 -11.23 -12.51 1.75
N GLY A 128 -10.08 -12.97 1.23
CA GLY A 128 -8.94 -12.12 0.89
C GLY A 128 -9.08 -11.35 -0.43
N ILE A 129 -10.07 -11.67 -1.28
CA ILE A 129 -10.15 -11.14 -2.65
C ILE A 129 -10.34 -9.62 -2.67
N VAL A 130 -11.18 -9.07 -1.79
CA VAL A 130 -11.48 -7.63 -1.79
C VAL A 130 -10.28 -6.77 -1.42
N PRO A 131 -9.57 -7.03 -0.30
CA PRO A 131 -8.33 -6.31 -0.02
C PRO A 131 -7.27 -6.52 -1.12
N PHE A 132 -7.19 -7.71 -1.72
CA PHE A 132 -6.30 -7.93 -2.88
C PHE A 132 -6.64 -7.07 -4.10
N LEU A 133 -7.90 -7.04 -4.53
CA LEU A 133 -8.35 -6.16 -5.61
C LEU A 133 -8.07 -4.69 -5.28
N GLY A 134 -8.30 -4.27 -4.03
CA GLY A 134 -7.92 -2.95 -3.54
C GLY A 134 -6.43 -2.66 -3.77
N THR A 135 -5.54 -3.55 -3.34
CA THR A 135 -4.10 -3.36 -3.55
C THR A 135 -3.67 -3.36 -5.01
N ILE A 136 -4.31 -4.14 -5.88
CA ILE A 136 -4.03 -4.11 -7.33
C ILE A 136 -4.41 -2.75 -7.92
N LEU A 137 -5.58 -2.21 -7.54
CA LEU A 137 -6.02 -0.90 -8.04
C LEU A 137 -5.08 0.22 -7.57
N ALA A 138 -4.58 0.14 -6.33
CA ALA A 138 -3.55 1.06 -5.82
C ALA A 138 -2.24 0.95 -6.61
N LEU A 139 -1.78 -0.27 -6.89
CA LEU A 139 -0.59 -0.53 -7.70
C LEU A 139 -0.74 0.01 -9.12
N LEU A 140 -1.87 -0.26 -9.78
CA LEU A 140 -2.19 0.25 -11.12
C LEU A 140 -2.22 1.77 -11.16
N SER A 141 -2.82 2.42 -10.15
CA SER A 141 -2.80 3.87 -10.00
C SER A 141 -1.35 4.39 -9.93
N GLY A 142 -0.49 3.76 -9.13
CA GLY A 142 0.94 4.09 -9.03
C GLY A 142 1.70 3.91 -10.36
N ILE A 143 1.47 2.79 -11.06
CA ILE A 143 2.08 2.53 -12.37
C ILE A 143 1.68 3.59 -13.39
N LEU A 144 0.39 3.98 -13.44
CA LEU A 144 -0.09 5.01 -14.36
C LEU A 144 0.53 6.38 -14.09
N VAL A 145 0.76 6.74 -12.82
CA VAL A 145 1.51 7.96 -12.45
C VAL A 145 2.93 7.92 -13.02
N ILE A 146 3.60 6.78 -12.91
CA ILE A 146 4.96 6.58 -13.42
C ILE A 146 4.97 6.62 -14.96
N LEU A 147 4.08 5.90 -15.63
CA LEU A 147 3.95 5.89 -17.10
C LEU A 147 3.67 7.29 -17.65
N ARG A 148 2.82 8.08 -16.99
CA ARG A 148 2.59 9.49 -17.34
C ARG A 148 3.89 10.29 -17.33
N SER A 149 4.71 10.11 -16.29
CA SER A 149 5.99 10.78 -16.17
C SER A 149 6.97 10.38 -17.27
N PHE A 150 6.88 9.16 -17.80
CA PHE A 150 7.74 8.66 -18.88
C PHE A 150 7.31 9.15 -20.26
N PHE A 151 6.04 8.98 -20.61
CA PHE A 151 5.57 9.23 -21.97
C PHE A 151 5.19 10.69 -22.22
N ASN A 152 5.26 11.56 -21.20
CA ASN A 152 4.77 12.95 -21.24
C ASN A 152 3.38 13.06 -21.87
N THR A 153 2.58 12.00 -21.72
CA THR A 153 1.30 11.85 -22.39
C THR A 153 0.30 12.76 -21.70
N ARG A 154 -0.10 13.84 -22.39
CA ARG A 154 -1.22 14.71 -22.00
C ARG A 154 -2.55 14.03 -22.28
N PHE A 155 -2.77 12.83 -21.77
CA PHE A 155 -4.13 12.29 -21.72
C PHE A 155 -4.93 13.16 -20.75
N ARG A 156 -5.81 14.00 -21.32
CA ARG A 156 -6.63 15.00 -20.60
C ARG A 156 -7.38 14.42 -19.40
N ASN A 157 -7.73 13.13 -19.44
CA ASN A 157 -8.51 12.46 -18.42
C ASN A 157 -7.70 11.48 -17.54
N MET A 158 -6.39 11.31 -17.76
CA MET A 158 -5.60 10.31 -17.04
C MET A 158 -5.46 10.63 -15.55
N ASN A 159 -5.47 11.91 -15.17
CA ASN A 159 -5.48 12.31 -13.76
C ASN A 159 -6.77 11.87 -13.06
N ILE A 160 -7.92 12.01 -13.72
CA ILE A 160 -9.22 11.58 -13.19
C ILE A 160 -9.22 10.06 -13.02
N PHE A 161 -8.67 9.34 -13.99
CA PHE A 161 -8.59 7.87 -13.95
C PHE A 161 -7.67 7.36 -12.84
N VAL A 162 -6.46 7.93 -12.72
CA VAL A 162 -5.51 7.63 -11.63
C VAL A 162 -6.14 7.89 -10.26
N TRP A 163 -6.82 9.04 -10.11
CA TRP A 163 -7.53 9.38 -8.88
C TRP A 163 -8.71 8.45 -8.60
N GLY A 164 -9.50 8.13 -9.62
CA GLY A 164 -10.61 7.19 -9.51
C GLY A 164 -10.14 5.82 -9.03
N LEU A 165 -9.09 5.26 -9.65
CA LEU A 165 -8.50 3.99 -9.23
C LEU A 165 -7.99 4.04 -7.78
N TYR A 166 -7.33 5.12 -7.40
CA TYR A 166 -6.83 5.30 -6.03
C TYR A 166 -7.98 5.39 -5.01
N VAL A 167 -9.03 6.17 -5.28
CA VAL A 167 -10.19 6.28 -4.39
C VAL A 167 -10.92 4.94 -4.27
N VAL A 168 -11.14 4.23 -5.38
CA VAL A 168 -11.75 2.89 -5.36
C VAL A 168 -10.88 1.91 -4.57
N SER A 169 -9.55 2.01 -4.67
CA SER A 169 -8.64 1.19 -3.86
C SER A 169 -8.81 1.45 -2.37
N LEU A 170 -8.88 2.72 -1.95
CA LEU A 170 -9.09 3.08 -0.55
C LEU A 170 -10.44 2.63 -0.02
N ILE A 171 -11.50 2.74 -0.84
CA ILE A 171 -12.82 2.21 -0.50
C ILE A 171 -12.75 0.70 -0.29
N ALA A 172 -12.20 -0.05 -1.24
CA ALA A 172 -12.07 -1.51 -1.13
C ALA A 172 -11.29 -1.92 0.13
N LEU A 173 -10.20 -1.22 0.45
CA LEU A 173 -9.41 -1.46 1.65
C LEU A 173 -10.18 -1.10 2.94
N THR A 174 -10.95 -0.01 2.94
CA THR A 174 -11.76 0.43 4.09
C THR A 174 -12.89 -0.55 4.41
N TYR A 175 -13.54 -1.10 3.37
CA TYR A 175 -14.62 -2.09 3.53
C TYR A 175 -14.10 -3.52 3.69
N SER A 176 -12.80 -3.77 3.50
CA SER A 176 -12.23 -5.11 3.63
C SER A 176 -12.47 -5.77 5.00
N PRO A 177 -12.42 -5.07 6.16
CA PRO A 177 -12.70 -5.71 7.43
C PRO A 177 -14.15 -6.15 7.54
N LEU A 178 -15.12 -5.38 7.01
CA LEU A 178 -16.55 -5.73 7.05
C LEU A 178 -16.83 -7.03 6.29
N ILE A 179 -16.19 -7.21 5.14
CA ILE A 179 -16.36 -8.42 4.30
C ILE A 179 -15.67 -9.63 4.93
N MET A 180 -14.68 -9.40 5.80
CA MET A 180 -14.01 -10.46 6.56
C MET A 180 -14.72 -10.82 7.87
N ILE A 181 -15.70 -10.02 8.34
CA ILE A 181 -16.48 -10.31 9.57
C ILE A 181 -17.51 -11.44 9.34
N ASP A 182 -17.91 -11.72 8.10
CA ASP A 182 -18.89 -12.77 7.76
C ASP A 182 -18.31 -14.22 7.86
N ILE A 183 -17.32 -14.46 8.72
CA ILE A 183 -16.65 -15.74 8.99
C ILE A 183 -17.03 -16.29 10.37
#